data_AF-A0AAV2Z917-F1
#
_entry.id   AF-A0AAV2Z917-F1
#
_cell.length_a   1.000
_cell.length_b   1.000
_cell.length_c   1.000
_cell.angle_alpha   90.00
_cell.angle_beta   90.00
_cell.angle_gamma   90.00
#
_symmetry.space_group_name_H-M   'P 1'
#
loop_
_entity.id
_entity.type
_entity.pdbx_description
1 polymer ?
#
loop_
_entity_poly.entity_id
_entity_poly.type
_entity_poly.pdbx_seq_one_letter_code
_entity_poly.pdbx_strand_id
1 'polypeptide(L)'
;MSGHVAPTRGSGDGDRPPSTSSDPNEEQGKETTDVPISKGIPGPTVEDTKRRQTQATLGSKTTEAGSAVVIDHTSTYVEIPKNSKFSTDIGFWQSWSGSISSAIFVALATCLAVSTYSLDKLANKSVNLGTIETAFDHDVWDVPVMTWLNHTTSVAAGANQTITSASYGSQSLGDLQYDLCGRRDWDCAEKVRPNTEYVYSLVASTFPTIANFELPELVDAIGRLQMQYVSQLAGFNFPVVQYFVPGMDWAVVCTVRRGTYRLGTVAVSDIDSVAMCVKRQYDPAWGCENDSDMDATVYVIKVLNGRATYLGQTKRHEVYYNPGNLAPLTGSVHGTGLLGTVASNDEYQGAVLVSNAPWDIYGTYLCKGTFSSETYLGMHWKGLGKAVILWKSSALMLTNAAVLWVMTAYFAATQLIYLPRSCVCAVPVWGSKTLAGLVVLVLACIGNYNVQVLTTFLSNNSVTAFDAGPYRLAGPLTMACIVGIMTSTVIQIYFNPHLATPSSIVTVAGIISFVLGFVLEAFVIVAQCVAIVAIVVLEVIRRRDKSNVPATNSVLRLFGTKSFLTLSSSTRGGIVKTLSNGDVVVDGGVLLSKNFVRVCDNYAVRSCNVKYAII
;
A
#
# COMPACT_ATOMS: atom_id res chain seq x y z
N MET A 1 -34.00 41.93 34.94
CA MET A 1 -32.66 41.98 35.56
C MET A 1 -31.65 42.14 34.45
N SER A 2 -30.78 43.14 34.63
CA SER A 2 -29.96 43.80 33.63
C SER A 2 -28.74 42.98 33.20
N GLY A 3 -28.24 43.21 31.98
CA GLY A 3 -26.96 42.67 31.51
C GLY A 3 -26.67 42.90 30.03
N HIS A 4 -26.45 44.17 29.65
CA HIS A 4 -25.82 44.60 28.39
C HIS A 4 -24.46 43.94 28.13
N VAL A 5 -24.12 43.65 26.86
CA VAL A 5 -22.92 44.15 26.14
C VAL A 5 -23.12 43.98 24.61
N ALA A 6 -22.90 45.05 23.86
CA ALA A 6 -22.54 45.12 22.44
C ALA A 6 -21.77 46.45 22.24
N PRO A 7 -21.16 46.79 21.09
CA PRO A 7 -20.40 46.00 20.10
C PRO A 7 -19.06 46.69 19.72
N THR A 8 -18.25 46.10 18.83
CA THR A 8 -17.33 46.88 17.97
C THR A 8 -17.36 46.43 16.51
N ARG A 9 -17.31 47.46 15.66
CA ARG A 9 -17.37 47.52 14.19
C ARG A 9 -15.99 47.25 13.59
N GLY A 10 -15.97 46.72 12.37
CA GLY A 10 -14.83 46.80 11.45
C GLY A 10 -15.29 46.54 10.01
N SER A 11 -15.54 47.62 9.28
CA SER A 11 -15.87 47.66 7.85
C SER A 11 -14.65 47.38 6.97
N GLY A 12 -14.87 46.79 5.80
CA GLY A 12 -13.90 46.73 4.71
C GLY A 12 -14.58 46.29 3.41
N ASP A 13 -15.13 47.26 2.69
CA ASP A 13 -15.60 47.14 1.30
C ASP A 13 -14.45 46.78 0.36
N GLY A 14 -14.77 46.06 -0.71
CA GLY A 14 -13.84 45.71 -1.78
C GLY A 14 -14.54 45.10 -2.99
N ASP A 15 -15.31 45.91 -3.71
CA ASP A 15 -15.84 45.65 -5.04
C ASP A 15 -14.73 45.32 -6.06
N ARG A 16 -14.85 44.19 -6.79
CA ARG A 16 -14.99 44.17 -8.27
C ARG A 16 -15.05 42.74 -8.87
N PRO A 17 -15.80 42.54 -9.97
CA PRO A 17 -16.01 41.23 -10.62
C PRO A 17 -15.27 41.16 -12.00
N PRO A 18 -15.67 40.33 -13.00
CA PRO A 18 -14.87 39.20 -13.50
C PRO A 18 -14.44 39.34 -14.98
N SER A 19 -13.51 38.50 -15.45
CA SER A 19 -13.22 38.31 -16.89
C SER A 19 -12.39 37.02 -17.09
N THR A 20 -12.97 35.94 -17.61
CA THR A 20 -13.08 35.52 -19.03
C THR A 20 -11.76 35.11 -19.70
N SER A 21 -11.74 33.84 -20.12
CA SER A 21 -11.30 33.29 -21.41
C SER A 21 -9.93 33.69 -21.97
N SER A 22 -9.07 32.69 -22.24
CA SER A 22 -8.70 32.26 -23.61
C SER A 22 -7.44 31.38 -23.60
N ASP A 23 -7.60 30.11 -23.99
CA ASP A 23 -6.63 29.36 -24.82
C ASP A 23 -6.72 29.88 -26.28
N PRO A 24 -5.90 29.45 -27.28
CA PRO A 24 -4.64 28.67 -27.29
C PRO A 24 -3.58 29.26 -28.28
N ASN A 25 -2.51 28.48 -28.55
CA ASN A 25 -1.59 28.43 -29.73
C ASN A 25 -0.10 28.68 -29.36
N GLU A 26 0.82 27.73 -29.54
CA GLU A 26 1.35 27.08 -30.78
C GLU A 26 2.49 27.90 -31.42
N GLU A 27 3.70 27.31 -31.45
CA GLU A 27 4.85 27.46 -32.40
C GLU A 27 6.17 27.14 -31.65
N GLN A 28 6.92 26.06 -31.95
CA GLN A 28 7.83 25.79 -33.10
C GLN A 28 9.16 26.59 -33.15
N GLY A 29 10.25 25.85 -33.43
CA GLY A 29 11.61 26.32 -33.82
C GLY A 29 12.66 26.09 -32.71
N LYS A 30 13.72 25.26 -32.78
CA LYS A 30 14.60 24.66 -33.82
C LYS A 30 15.54 25.64 -34.55
N GLU A 31 16.78 25.77 -34.06
CA GLU A 31 18.07 25.90 -34.80
C GLU A 31 19.23 26.08 -33.79
N THR A 32 20.21 25.18 -33.64
CA THR A 32 21.50 25.05 -34.35
C THR A 32 22.19 26.36 -34.76
N THR A 33 23.38 26.65 -34.20
CA THR A 33 24.58 26.94 -35.01
C THR A 33 25.89 26.88 -34.21
N ASP A 34 26.90 26.46 -34.95
CA ASP A 34 28.28 26.11 -34.64
C ASP A 34 29.28 27.28 -34.87
N VAL A 35 30.51 27.13 -34.32
CA VAL A 35 31.84 27.58 -34.86
C VAL A 35 32.22 29.09 -34.69
N PRO A 36 33.52 29.55 -34.68
CA PRO A 36 34.83 28.90 -34.91
C PRO A 36 36.01 29.16 -33.92
N ILE A 37 37.04 28.37 -34.20
CA ILE A 37 38.50 28.36 -33.95
C ILE A 37 39.28 29.64 -34.35
N SER A 38 40.38 30.00 -33.65
CA SER A 38 41.75 30.17 -34.24
C SER A 38 42.83 30.83 -33.33
N LYS A 39 43.89 30.03 -33.04
CA LYS A 39 45.37 30.24 -33.08
C LYS A 39 46.08 31.44 -32.40
N GLY A 40 47.21 31.10 -31.75
CA GLY A 40 48.39 31.97 -31.62
C GLY A 40 49.50 31.42 -30.68
N ILE A 41 50.63 31.01 -31.25
CA ILE A 41 51.91 30.58 -30.63
C ILE A 41 52.89 31.78 -30.66
N PRO A 42 53.80 32.03 -29.69
CA PRO A 42 55.18 31.49 -29.70
C PRO A 42 55.84 31.15 -28.35
N GLY A 43 56.80 30.21 -28.38
CA GLY A 43 57.78 29.95 -27.30
C GLY A 43 58.83 31.07 -27.17
N PRO A 44 59.91 30.94 -26.36
CA PRO A 44 60.88 29.84 -26.56
C PRO A 44 61.70 29.37 -25.32
N THR A 45 62.62 28.45 -25.61
CA THR A 45 63.99 28.22 -25.04
C THR A 45 64.27 27.30 -23.84
N VAL A 46 65.32 26.51 -24.07
CA VAL A 46 66.03 25.47 -23.30
C VAL A 46 67.43 26.01 -22.97
N GLU A 47 67.96 25.67 -21.78
CA GLU A 47 69.39 25.59 -21.34
C GLU A 47 69.45 25.92 -19.82
N ASP A 48 70.27 25.38 -18.93
CA ASP A 48 71.19 24.24 -18.87
C ASP A 48 71.72 24.15 -17.41
N THR A 49 72.45 23.07 -17.06
CA THR A 49 73.51 23.03 -16.01
C THR A 49 73.25 22.44 -14.59
N LYS A 50 73.48 21.11 -14.49
CA LYS A 50 74.53 20.37 -13.71
C LYS A 50 74.73 20.45 -12.17
N ARG A 51 75.11 19.25 -11.67
CA ARG A 51 76.01 18.85 -10.53
C ARG A 51 75.35 18.72 -9.13
N ARG A 52 75.53 17.64 -8.36
CA ARG A 52 76.73 16.82 -8.06
C ARG A 52 76.35 15.41 -7.54
N GLN A 53 77.04 14.37 -8.02
CA GLN A 53 77.33 13.13 -7.28
C GLN A 53 78.47 13.39 -6.28
N THR A 54 78.47 12.77 -5.10
CA THR A 54 79.69 12.48 -4.34
C THR A 54 79.58 11.10 -3.69
N GLN A 55 80.70 10.38 -3.74
CA GLN A 55 80.95 8.98 -3.42
C GLN A 55 80.91 8.62 -1.93
N ALA A 56 80.86 7.30 -1.73
CA ALA A 56 81.02 6.52 -0.52
C ALA A 56 82.32 6.79 0.29
N THR A 57 82.28 6.50 1.59
CA THR A 57 83.43 5.97 2.33
C THR A 57 82.98 5.01 3.43
N LEU A 58 83.72 3.89 3.49
CA LEU A 58 83.69 2.76 4.43
C LEU A 58 83.65 3.16 5.91
N GLY A 59 82.89 2.39 6.70
CA GLY A 59 82.97 2.34 8.16
C GLY A 59 82.59 0.96 8.67
N SER A 60 83.59 0.09 8.81
CA SER A 60 83.51 -1.21 9.49
C SER A 60 83.24 -1.01 10.98
N LYS A 61 82.24 -1.70 11.53
CA LYS A 61 82.24 -2.21 12.92
C LYS A 61 81.19 -3.29 13.11
N THR A 62 81.68 -4.50 13.36
CA THR A 62 80.96 -5.65 13.92
C THR A 62 80.56 -5.36 15.37
N THR A 63 79.28 -5.51 15.72
CA THR A 63 78.83 -6.19 16.97
C THR A 63 77.29 -6.29 17.04
N GLU A 64 76.85 -7.52 17.30
CA GLU A 64 75.69 -7.95 18.09
C GLU A 64 74.24 -7.76 17.60
N ALA A 65 73.46 -8.80 17.92
CA ALA A 65 72.12 -9.10 17.44
C ALA A 65 71.07 -8.10 17.95
N GLY A 66 70.28 -7.59 17.01
CA GLY A 66 69.06 -6.85 17.29
C GLY A 66 68.33 -6.58 15.98
N SER A 67 67.29 -7.36 15.68
CA SER A 67 66.43 -7.15 14.52
C SER A 67 65.69 -5.82 14.65
N ALA A 68 66.25 -4.76 14.06
CA ALA A 68 65.57 -3.48 13.88
C ALA A 68 64.75 -3.53 12.58
N VAL A 69 63.44 -3.35 12.70
CA VAL A 69 62.52 -3.19 11.56
C VAL A 69 62.68 -1.78 11.02
N VAL A 70 63.20 -1.66 9.80
CA VAL A 70 63.18 -0.41 9.02
C VAL A 70 61.81 -0.28 8.37
N ILE A 71 61.05 0.76 8.71
CA ILE A 71 59.76 1.07 8.09
C ILE A 71 60.02 2.03 6.92
N ASP A 72 59.87 1.55 5.70
CA ASP A 72 59.85 2.38 4.49
C ASP A 72 58.40 2.81 4.20
N HIS A 73 58.19 4.09 3.85
CA HIS A 73 56.89 4.76 3.90
C HIS A 73 56.01 4.59 2.65
N THR A 74 56.34 3.64 1.77
CA THR A 74 55.52 3.32 0.60
C THR A 74 55.27 1.81 0.55
N SER A 75 54.04 1.42 0.88
CA SER A 75 53.52 0.04 1.05
C SER A 75 54.02 -0.74 2.29
N THR A 76 53.15 -0.83 3.29
CA THR A 76 53.36 -1.68 4.48
C THR A 76 53.18 -3.15 4.12
N TYR A 77 54.29 -3.85 3.89
CA TYR A 77 54.35 -5.31 3.92
C TYR A 77 54.76 -5.75 5.32
N VAL A 78 54.04 -6.71 5.90
CA VAL A 78 54.46 -7.39 7.14
C VAL A 78 54.74 -8.85 6.76
N GLU A 79 55.99 -9.26 6.83
CA GLU A 79 56.38 -10.67 6.70
C GLU A 79 55.89 -11.45 7.91
N ILE A 80 55.20 -12.55 7.66
CA ILE A 80 54.76 -13.50 8.68
C ILE A 80 55.78 -14.65 8.74
N PRO A 81 56.28 -15.04 9.92
CA PRO A 81 57.31 -16.08 10.04
C PRO A 81 56.81 -17.43 9.50
N LYS A 82 57.64 -18.05 8.64
CA LYS A 82 57.36 -19.22 7.76
C LYS A 82 56.96 -20.56 8.42
N ASN A 83 56.68 -20.62 9.73
CA ASN A 83 56.55 -21.90 10.45
C ASN A 83 55.14 -22.30 10.93
N SER A 84 54.07 -21.63 10.51
CA SER A 84 52.72 -22.11 10.82
C SER A 84 52.12 -22.88 9.63
N LYS A 85 51.81 -24.17 9.82
CA LYS A 85 50.83 -24.90 8.99
C LYS A 85 49.48 -24.19 9.11
N PHE A 86 49.26 -23.19 8.28
CA PHE A 86 48.18 -22.20 8.43
C PHE A 86 46.86 -22.60 7.73
N SER A 87 46.86 -23.66 6.91
CA SER A 87 45.81 -23.83 5.89
C SER A 87 44.78 -24.97 6.09
N THR A 88 44.84 -25.84 7.11
CA THR A 88 44.00 -27.08 7.11
C THR A 88 42.95 -27.24 8.21
N ASP A 89 42.92 -26.42 9.28
CA ASP A 89 42.01 -26.63 10.43
C ASP A 89 40.91 -25.57 10.61
N ILE A 90 40.65 -24.76 9.59
CA ILE A 90 39.40 -24.01 9.50
C ILE A 90 38.39 -24.99 8.91
N GLY A 91 37.47 -25.48 9.74
CA GLY A 91 36.49 -26.48 9.33
C GLY A 91 35.78 -26.04 8.05
N PHE A 92 35.58 -26.98 7.11
CA PHE A 92 34.97 -26.76 5.80
C PHE A 92 33.75 -25.83 5.84
N TRP A 93 32.89 -25.96 6.85
CA TRP A 93 31.71 -25.13 7.08
C TRP A 93 31.99 -23.64 7.33
N GLN A 94 33.14 -23.30 7.89
CA GLN A 94 33.49 -21.93 8.24
C GLN A 94 33.95 -21.16 6.98
N SER A 95 34.79 -21.78 6.14
CA SER A 95 35.33 -21.16 4.92
C SER A 95 34.26 -20.85 3.85
N TRP A 96 33.14 -21.59 3.84
CA TRP A 96 32.05 -21.37 2.87
C TRP A 96 30.90 -20.51 3.40
N SER A 97 31.00 -20.03 4.65
CA SER A 97 29.90 -19.32 5.29
C SER A 97 29.46 -18.06 4.54
N GLY A 98 30.39 -17.25 4.00
CA GLY A 98 30.04 -16.06 3.22
C GLY A 98 29.30 -16.37 1.91
N SER A 99 29.70 -17.45 1.24
CA SER A 99 29.06 -17.93 -0.01
C SER A 99 27.65 -18.48 0.25
N ILE A 100 27.48 -19.27 1.31
CA ILE A 100 26.17 -19.80 1.74
C ILE A 100 25.23 -18.64 2.11
N SER A 101 25.72 -17.69 2.90
CA SER A 101 24.97 -16.48 3.24
C SER A 101 24.54 -15.68 2.02
N SER A 102 25.44 -15.51 1.04
CA SER A 102 25.12 -14.81 -0.20
C SER A 102 24.03 -15.51 -1.00
N ALA A 103 24.07 -16.84 -1.08
CA ALA A 103 23.02 -17.63 -1.72
C ALA A 103 21.66 -17.48 -1.01
N ILE A 104 21.65 -17.43 0.33
CA ILE A 104 20.43 -17.20 1.11
C ILE A 104 19.85 -15.81 0.83
N PHE A 105 20.68 -14.76 0.79
CA PHE A 105 20.20 -13.41 0.47
C PHE A 105 19.66 -13.30 -0.96
N VAL A 106 20.31 -13.97 -1.93
CA VAL A 106 19.77 -14.06 -3.30
C VAL A 106 18.44 -14.78 -3.32
N ALA A 107 18.29 -15.88 -2.56
CA ALA A 107 17.01 -16.58 -2.45
C ALA A 107 15.90 -15.67 -1.89
N LEU A 108 16.17 -14.95 -0.79
CA LEU A 108 15.23 -13.99 -0.21
C LEU A 108 14.88 -12.86 -1.19
N ALA A 109 15.87 -12.29 -1.89
CA ALA A 109 15.63 -11.25 -2.88
C ALA A 109 14.83 -11.78 -4.09
N THR A 110 15.05 -13.04 -4.47
CA THR A 110 14.31 -13.69 -5.56
C THR A 110 12.86 -13.93 -5.15
N CYS A 111 12.63 -14.43 -3.94
CA CYS A 111 11.28 -14.56 -3.39
C CYS A 111 10.55 -13.22 -3.39
N LEU A 112 11.20 -12.15 -2.91
CA LEU A 112 10.65 -10.79 -2.95
C LEU A 112 10.28 -10.35 -4.39
N ALA A 113 11.19 -10.50 -5.35
CA ALA A 113 10.97 -10.11 -6.74
C ALA A 113 9.83 -10.92 -7.39
N VAL A 114 9.77 -12.24 -7.16
CA VAL A 114 8.73 -13.11 -7.70
C VAL A 114 7.36 -12.81 -7.06
N SER A 115 7.31 -12.58 -5.75
CA SER A 115 6.07 -12.23 -5.05
C SER A 115 5.54 -10.87 -5.51
N THR A 116 6.40 -9.86 -5.61
CA THR A 116 6.00 -8.52 -6.10
C THR A 116 5.58 -8.55 -7.57
N TYR A 117 6.27 -9.31 -8.43
CA TYR A 117 5.85 -9.53 -9.82
C TYR A 117 4.51 -10.26 -9.92
N SER A 118 4.27 -11.26 -9.06
CA SER A 118 2.99 -11.98 -9.05
C SER A 118 1.85 -11.05 -8.63
N LEU A 119 2.07 -10.24 -7.59
CA LEU A 119 1.11 -9.21 -7.17
C LEU A 119 0.85 -8.19 -8.28
N ASP A 120 1.89 -7.72 -8.98
CA ASP A 120 1.76 -6.76 -10.09
C ASP A 120 0.86 -7.28 -11.23
N LYS A 121 0.76 -8.61 -11.43
CA LYS A 121 -0.20 -9.17 -12.39
C LYS A 121 -1.66 -8.89 -12.04
N LEU A 122 -1.98 -8.73 -10.75
CA LEU A 122 -3.31 -8.36 -10.23
C LEU A 122 -3.48 -6.85 -10.11
N ALA A 123 -2.38 -6.09 -10.03
CA ALA A 123 -2.41 -4.64 -9.87
C ALA A 123 -3.15 -3.95 -11.01
N ASN A 124 -3.99 -2.97 -10.66
CA ASN A 124 -4.69 -2.09 -11.59
C ASN A 124 -5.55 -2.83 -12.62
N LYS A 125 -5.91 -4.08 -12.33
CA LYS A 125 -6.86 -4.87 -13.11
C LYS A 125 -8.05 -5.23 -12.24
N SER A 126 -9.23 -5.21 -12.85
CA SER A 126 -10.43 -5.74 -12.24
C SER A 126 -10.33 -7.26 -12.16
N VAL A 127 -10.22 -7.77 -10.94
CA VAL A 127 -10.14 -9.20 -10.64
C VAL A 127 -11.49 -9.63 -10.09
N ASN A 128 -12.17 -10.52 -10.81
CA ASN A 128 -13.38 -11.15 -10.32
C ASN A 128 -13.03 -12.05 -9.14
N LEU A 129 -13.70 -11.88 -8.01
CA LEU A 129 -13.48 -12.69 -6.80
C LEU A 129 -14.35 -13.94 -6.74
N GLY A 130 -15.35 -14.00 -7.62
CA GLY A 130 -16.39 -15.02 -7.62
C GLY A 130 -17.76 -14.38 -7.49
N THR A 131 -18.75 -15.25 -7.40
CA THR A 131 -20.13 -14.85 -7.10
C THR A 131 -20.27 -14.76 -5.58
N ILE A 132 -20.69 -13.61 -5.08
CA ILE A 132 -21.18 -13.47 -3.71
C ILE A 132 -22.68 -13.73 -3.75
N GLU A 133 -23.12 -14.68 -2.92
CA GLU A 133 -24.52 -14.93 -2.65
C GLU A 133 -24.78 -14.58 -1.19
N THR A 134 -25.73 -13.68 -0.98
CA THR A 134 -26.35 -13.39 0.31
C THR A 134 -27.84 -13.60 0.11
N ALA A 135 -28.44 -14.43 0.94
CA ALA A 135 -29.86 -14.72 0.88
C ALA A 135 -30.53 -14.31 2.18
N PHE A 136 -31.85 -14.43 2.22
CA PHE A 136 -32.61 -14.13 3.42
C PHE A 136 -32.51 -15.24 4.48
N ASP A 137 -32.11 -16.44 4.08
CA ASP A 137 -32.10 -17.66 4.90
C ASP A 137 -30.71 -18.28 5.10
N HIS A 138 -29.70 -17.87 4.31
CA HIS A 138 -28.31 -18.26 4.46
C HIS A 138 -27.38 -17.10 4.08
N ASP A 139 -26.19 -17.05 4.68
CA ASP A 139 -25.23 -15.96 4.51
C ASP A 139 -25.88 -14.58 4.69
N VAL A 140 -26.71 -14.48 5.73
CA VAL A 140 -27.55 -13.31 6.01
C VAL A 140 -26.68 -12.10 6.34
N TRP A 141 -26.91 -11.01 5.63
CA TRP A 141 -26.28 -9.72 5.91
C TRP A 141 -27.31 -8.74 6.48
N ASP A 142 -27.08 -8.32 7.71
CA ASP A 142 -27.86 -7.27 8.38
C ASP A 142 -27.39 -5.88 7.92
N VAL A 143 -28.31 -5.12 7.32
CA VAL A 143 -28.07 -3.71 7.00
C VAL A 143 -27.94 -2.93 8.32
N PRO A 144 -26.84 -2.20 8.54
CA PRO A 144 -26.68 -1.41 9.77
C PRO A 144 -27.77 -0.33 9.87
N VAL A 145 -28.48 -0.31 11.01
CA VAL A 145 -29.49 0.72 11.30
C VAL A 145 -29.06 1.56 12.50
N MET A 146 -28.83 2.85 12.27
CA MET A 146 -28.48 3.81 13.32
C MET A 146 -29.73 4.39 13.97
N THR A 147 -30.63 4.93 13.14
CA THR A 147 -31.96 5.42 13.55
C THR A 147 -32.98 5.06 12.49
N TRP A 148 -34.10 4.47 12.91
CA TRP A 148 -35.13 3.98 12.01
C TRP A 148 -36.16 5.07 11.72
N LEU A 149 -36.03 5.74 10.59
CA LEU A 149 -37.01 6.71 10.11
C LEU A 149 -38.05 5.98 9.27
N ASN A 150 -39.25 5.78 9.81
CA ASN A 150 -40.41 5.28 9.07
C ASN A 150 -41.61 6.22 9.22
N HIS A 151 -42.34 6.43 8.12
CA HIS A 151 -43.54 7.25 8.16
C HIS A 151 -44.44 6.95 6.95
N THR A 152 -45.73 7.25 7.10
CA THR A 152 -46.73 7.17 6.02
C THR A 152 -47.40 8.52 5.88
N THR A 153 -47.42 9.07 4.66
CA THR A 153 -48.04 10.37 4.38
C THR A 153 -48.59 10.41 2.96
N SER A 154 -49.35 11.44 2.59
CA SER A 154 -49.76 11.65 1.21
C SER A 154 -48.65 12.34 0.42
N VAL A 155 -48.55 12.03 -0.88
CA VAL A 155 -47.60 12.70 -1.78
C VAL A 155 -47.86 14.20 -1.83
N ALA A 156 -49.13 14.61 -1.78
CA ALA A 156 -49.52 16.03 -1.71
C ALA A 156 -49.05 16.72 -0.43
N ALA A 157 -49.10 16.04 0.73
CA ALA A 157 -48.57 16.59 1.98
C ALA A 157 -47.04 16.72 1.93
N GLY A 158 -46.34 15.72 1.39
CA GLY A 158 -44.89 15.77 1.18
C GLY A 158 -44.45 16.91 0.26
N ALA A 159 -45.21 17.18 -0.81
CA ALA A 159 -44.94 18.27 -1.74
C ALA A 159 -45.13 19.66 -1.11
N ASN A 160 -46.00 19.77 -0.10
CA ASN A 160 -46.28 21.01 0.61
C ASN A 160 -45.36 21.26 1.82
N GLN A 161 -44.35 20.41 2.02
CA GLN A 161 -43.39 20.62 3.10
C GLN A 161 -42.65 21.94 2.92
N THR A 162 -42.69 22.79 3.95
CA THR A 162 -42.03 24.09 3.94
C THR A 162 -40.53 23.89 4.17
N ILE A 163 -39.79 23.58 3.12
CA ILE A 163 -38.34 23.49 3.21
C ILE A 163 -37.79 24.90 3.26
N THR A 164 -37.51 25.39 4.47
CA THR A 164 -36.63 26.55 4.62
C THR A 164 -35.28 26.14 4.04
N SER A 165 -34.96 26.64 2.84
CA SER A 165 -33.87 26.21 1.95
C SER A 165 -32.46 26.36 2.55
N ALA A 166 -32.36 26.67 3.84
CA ALA A 166 -31.13 26.92 4.57
C ALA A 166 -30.85 25.90 5.70
N SER A 167 -31.79 25.01 6.07
CA SER A 167 -31.61 24.18 7.29
C SER A 167 -31.18 22.73 7.06
N TYR A 168 -31.67 22.01 6.03
CA TYR A 168 -31.31 20.60 5.79
C TYR A 168 -31.44 20.17 4.33
N GLY A 169 -30.37 19.58 3.78
CA GLY A 169 -30.36 18.88 2.49
C GLY A 169 -30.16 19.74 1.24
N SER A 170 -29.70 19.09 0.17
CA SER A 170 -29.62 19.60 -1.21
C SER A 170 -30.89 19.37 -2.03
N GLN A 171 -31.95 18.84 -1.40
CA GLN A 171 -33.19 18.38 -2.05
C GLN A 171 -32.89 17.38 -3.17
N SER A 172 -32.02 16.42 -2.87
CA SER A 172 -31.57 15.41 -3.83
C SER A 172 -31.74 14.00 -3.28
N LEU A 173 -31.68 13.01 -4.18
CA LEU A 173 -31.59 11.61 -3.78
C LEU A 173 -30.31 11.28 -2.99
N GLY A 174 -29.27 12.10 -3.16
CA GLY A 174 -28.02 11.98 -2.41
C GLY A 174 -28.24 12.23 -0.92
N ASP A 175 -29.10 13.20 -0.56
CA ASP A 175 -29.46 13.44 0.85
C ASP A 175 -30.00 12.15 1.50
N LEU A 176 -30.98 11.51 0.85
CA LEU A 176 -31.58 10.26 1.37
C LEU A 176 -30.55 9.16 1.56
N GLN A 177 -29.55 9.10 0.68
CA GLN A 177 -28.50 8.11 0.70
C GLN A 177 -27.42 8.39 1.75
N TYR A 178 -27.15 9.65 2.09
CA TYR A 178 -26.01 10.05 2.92
C TYR A 178 -26.38 10.68 4.26
N ASP A 179 -27.67 10.95 4.51
CA ASP A 179 -28.13 11.47 5.79
C ASP A 179 -27.74 10.50 6.93
N LEU A 180 -27.17 11.07 7.98
CA LEU A 180 -26.62 10.35 9.13
C LEU A 180 -27.19 10.93 10.41
N CYS A 181 -27.68 10.05 11.29
CA CYS A 181 -28.05 10.40 12.64
C CYS A 181 -27.26 9.58 13.67
N GLY A 182 -27.26 10.05 14.91
CA GLY A 182 -26.75 9.25 16.04
C GLY A 182 -27.53 7.95 16.20
N ARG A 183 -27.04 7.06 17.07
CA ARG A 183 -27.75 5.81 17.39
C ARG A 183 -29.02 6.13 18.17
N ARG A 184 -30.20 5.79 17.63
CA ARG A 184 -31.53 6.08 18.20
C ARG A 184 -31.80 7.57 18.43
N ASP A 185 -31.31 8.42 17.54
CA ASP A 185 -31.45 9.87 17.60
C ASP A 185 -32.72 10.32 16.84
N TRP A 186 -33.86 10.22 17.53
CA TRP A 186 -35.18 10.58 16.99
C TRP A 186 -35.31 12.07 16.66
N ASP A 187 -34.62 12.94 17.40
CA ASP A 187 -34.64 14.38 17.16
C ASP A 187 -33.93 14.73 15.85
N CYS A 188 -32.84 14.03 15.53
CA CYS A 188 -32.18 14.12 14.23
C CYS A 188 -33.09 13.59 13.11
N ALA A 189 -33.68 12.41 13.30
CA ALA A 189 -34.57 11.80 12.29
C ALA A 189 -35.77 12.69 11.96
N GLU A 190 -36.37 13.33 12.96
CA GLU A 190 -37.50 14.26 12.78
C GLU A 190 -37.11 15.52 12.00
N LYS A 191 -35.87 15.99 12.11
CA LYS A 191 -35.36 17.11 11.31
C LYS A 191 -35.11 16.74 9.85
N VAL A 192 -34.71 15.50 9.57
CA VAL A 192 -34.47 14.97 8.22
C VAL A 192 -35.78 14.61 7.50
N ARG A 193 -36.84 14.29 8.27
CA ARG A 193 -38.15 13.84 7.75
C ARG A 193 -38.76 14.74 6.68
N PRO A 194 -38.86 16.08 6.84
CA PRO A 194 -39.49 16.94 5.84
C PRO A 194 -38.78 16.92 4.48
N ASN A 195 -37.45 16.90 4.47
CA ASN A 195 -36.67 16.79 3.22
C ASN A 195 -36.88 15.42 2.57
N THR A 196 -36.92 14.35 3.38
CA THR A 196 -37.22 12.98 2.91
C THR A 196 -38.57 12.90 2.21
N GLU A 197 -39.63 13.40 2.85
CA GLU A 197 -40.98 13.43 2.29
C GLU A 197 -41.04 14.26 0.99
N TYR A 198 -40.36 15.41 0.96
CA TYR A 198 -40.32 16.24 -0.23
C TYR A 198 -39.62 15.55 -1.41
N VAL A 199 -38.43 14.97 -1.20
CA VAL A 199 -37.69 14.27 -2.26
C VAL A 199 -38.50 13.08 -2.79
N TYR A 200 -39.17 12.32 -1.93
CA TYR A 200 -40.07 11.25 -2.38
C TYR A 200 -41.31 11.77 -3.10
N SER A 201 -41.83 12.93 -2.75
CA SER A 201 -42.92 13.55 -3.52
C SER A 201 -42.48 13.95 -4.93
N LEU A 202 -41.24 14.41 -5.08
CA LEU A 202 -40.63 14.72 -6.36
C LEU A 202 -40.46 13.47 -7.23
N VAL A 203 -40.04 12.33 -6.65
CA VAL A 203 -40.01 11.05 -7.37
C VAL A 203 -41.39 10.70 -7.92
N ALA A 204 -42.44 10.74 -7.08
CA ALA A 204 -43.82 10.44 -7.50
C ALA A 204 -44.33 11.39 -8.59
N SER A 205 -43.92 12.67 -8.57
CA SER A 205 -44.32 13.66 -9.57
C SER A 205 -43.88 13.30 -11.00
N THR A 206 -42.94 12.36 -11.16
CA THR A 206 -42.48 11.90 -12.48
C THR A 206 -43.35 10.80 -13.09
N PHE A 207 -44.18 10.09 -12.31
CA PHE A 207 -45.00 8.99 -12.84
C PHE A 207 -45.88 9.39 -14.03
N PRO A 208 -46.54 10.57 -14.03
CA PRO A 208 -47.32 11.03 -15.18
C PRO A 208 -46.50 11.29 -16.45
N THR A 209 -45.18 11.45 -16.33
CA THR A 209 -44.27 11.71 -17.47
C THR A 209 -43.79 10.44 -18.15
N ILE A 210 -44.04 9.27 -17.56
CA ILE A 210 -43.60 7.97 -18.09
C ILE A 210 -44.61 7.49 -19.12
N ALA A 211 -44.18 7.39 -20.38
CA ALA A 211 -45.01 6.84 -21.44
C ALA A 211 -45.29 5.34 -21.17
N ASN A 212 -46.55 4.93 -21.32
CA ASN A 212 -46.99 3.55 -21.09
C ASN A 212 -46.67 3.00 -19.69
N PHE A 213 -46.81 3.84 -18.66
CA PHE A 213 -46.62 3.41 -17.28
C PHE A 213 -47.52 2.22 -16.93
N GLU A 214 -46.96 1.16 -16.33
CA GLU A 214 -47.67 -0.11 -16.05
C GLU A 214 -48.86 0.01 -15.09
N LEU A 215 -49.01 1.16 -14.42
CA LEU A 215 -50.09 1.47 -13.47
C LEU A 215 -50.72 2.83 -13.80
N PRO A 216 -51.47 2.96 -14.91
CA PRO A 216 -52.08 4.23 -15.31
C PRO A 216 -53.06 4.75 -14.24
N GLU A 217 -53.75 3.85 -13.53
CA GLU A 217 -54.66 4.19 -12.43
C GLU A 217 -53.97 4.95 -11.29
N LEU A 218 -52.68 4.68 -11.06
CA LEU A 218 -51.88 5.37 -10.04
C LEU A 218 -51.57 6.81 -10.47
N VAL A 219 -51.35 7.02 -11.77
CA VAL A 219 -51.15 8.35 -12.38
C VAL A 219 -52.45 9.16 -12.33
N ASP A 220 -53.57 8.54 -12.68
CA ASP A 220 -54.89 9.19 -12.63
C ASP A 220 -55.28 9.58 -11.19
N ALA A 221 -54.79 8.83 -10.22
CA ALA A 221 -55.03 9.04 -8.80
C ALA A 221 -53.87 9.75 -8.07
N ILE A 222 -52.99 10.48 -8.77
CA ILE A 222 -51.80 11.12 -8.18
C ILE A 222 -52.12 11.99 -6.95
N GLY A 223 -53.26 12.69 -6.96
CA GLY A 223 -53.72 13.52 -5.82
C GLY A 223 -54.14 12.73 -4.57
N ARG A 224 -54.41 11.42 -4.70
CA ARG A 224 -54.75 10.49 -3.61
C ARG A 224 -53.60 9.54 -3.29
N LEU A 225 -52.46 9.70 -3.94
CA LEU A 225 -51.30 8.83 -3.75
C LEU A 225 -50.74 8.98 -2.34
N GLN A 226 -50.56 7.86 -1.67
CA GLN A 226 -49.87 7.76 -0.40
C GLN A 226 -48.48 7.19 -0.62
N MET A 227 -47.56 7.54 0.28
CA MET A 227 -46.22 7.01 0.35
C MET A 227 -45.93 6.53 1.76
N GLN A 228 -45.46 5.30 1.87
CA GLN A 228 -44.89 4.72 3.07
C GLN A 228 -43.41 4.49 2.81
N TYR A 229 -42.53 4.97 3.67
CA TYR A 229 -41.08 4.89 3.42
C TYR A 229 -40.30 4.56 4.68
N VAL A 230 -39.08 4.12 4.46
CA VAL A 230 -38.10 3.75 5.47
C VAL A 230 -36.71 4.25 5.09
N SER A 231 -35.96 4.75 6.08
CA SER A 231 -34.53 5.04 6.00
C SER A 231 -33.84 4.72 7.33
N GLN A 232 -32.61 4.24 7.28
CA GLN A 232 -31.85 3.79 8.46
C GLN A 232 -30.88 4.83 9.05
N LEU A 233 -30.68 5.95 8.34
CA LEU A 233 -29.88 7.10 8.75
C LEU A 233 -28.46 6.76 9.26
N ALA A 234 -27.77 5.85 8.57
CA ALA A 234 -26.45 5.33 8.88
C ALA A 234 -25.31 5.99 8.08
N GLY A 235 -25.57 7.04 7.30
CA GLY A 235 -24.58 7.72 6.46
C GLY A 235 -24.25 7.00 5.15
N PHE A 236 -24.63 5.73 5.02
CA PHE A 236 -24.78 5.03 3.74
C PHE A 236 -26.09 4.24 3.75
N ASN A 237 -27.15 4.93 3.37
CA ASN A 237 -28.52 4.47 3.52
C ASN A 237 -28.98 3.58 2.37
N PHE A 238 -30.05 2.85 2.65
CA PHE A 238 -30.76 1.93 1.81
C PHE A 238 -32.23 2.38 1.77
N PRO A 239 -32.48 3.65 1.39
CA PRO A 239 -33.79 4.25 1.56
C PRO A 239 -34.75 3.62 0.54
N VAL A 240 -35.94 3.29 1.02
CA VAL A 240 -36.99 2.64 0.24
C VAL A 240 -38.33 3.30 0.52
N VAL A 241 -39.18 3.33 -0.51
CA VAL A 241 -40.53 3.89 -0.44
C VAL A 241 -41.49 3.02 -1.24
N GLN A 242 -42.69 2.84 -0.71
CA GLN A 242 -43.84 2.24 -1.38
C GLN A 242 -44.88 3.34 -1.63
N TYR A 243 -45.21 3.56 -2.90
CA TYR A 243 -46.31 4.41 -3.34
C TYR A 243 -47.54 3.57 -3.61
N PHE A 244 -48.68 3.94 -3.05
CA PHE A 244 -49.92 3.20 -3.22
C PHE A 244 -51.14 4.13 -3.13
N VAL A 245 -52.26 3.69 -3.69
CA VAL A 245 -53.55 4.36 -3.52
C VAL A 245 -54.41 3.46 -2.64
N PRO A 246 -55.00 3.96 -1.54
CA PRO A 246 -55.85 3.16 -0.69
C PRO A 246 -56.97 2.47 -1.49
N GLY A 247 -57.09 1.15 -1.32
CA GLY A 247 -58.08 0.31 -2.00
C GLY A 247 -57.62 -0.30 -3.34
N MET A 248 -56.39 -0.03 -3.79
CA MET A 248 -55.79 -0.72 -4.95
C MET A 248 -54.91 -1.89 -4.51
N ASP A 249 -54.83 -2.93 -5.36
CA ASP A 249 -54.02 -4.12 -5.11
C ASP A 249 -52.53 -3.96 -5.49
N TRP A 250 -52.17 -2.83 -6.09
CA TRP A 250 -50.84 -2.58 -6.64
C TRP A 250 -50.19 -1.34 -6.02
N ALA A 251 -48.88 -1.40 -5.90
CA ALA A 251 -48.02 -0.34 -5.43
C ALA A 251 -46.79 -0.20 -6.34
N VAL A 252 -46.10 0.92 -6.23
CA VAL A 252 -44.78 1.15 -6.84
C VAL A 252 -43.78 1.24 -5.71
N VAL A 253 -42.81 0.34 -5.68
CA VAL A 253 -41.73 0.39 -4.69
C VAL A 253 -40.48 0.96 -5.35
N CYS A 254 -39.88 1.97 -4.73
CA CYS A 254 -38.64 2.58 -5.19
C CYS A 254 -37.53 2.40 -4.17
N THR A 255 -36.33 2.12 -4.64
CA THR A 255 -35.09 2.15 -3.85
C THR A 255 -34.12 3.17 -4.42
N VAL A 256 -33.34 3.84 -3.57
CA VAL A 256 -32.36 4.84 -4.02
C VAL A 256 -30.95 4.25 -3.94
N ARG A 257 -30.20 4.39 -5.03
CA ARG A 257 -28.83 3.91 -5.15
C ARG A 257 -27.99 4.85 -5.99
N ARG A 258 -26.68 4.72 -5.87
CA ARG A 258 -25.74 5.42 -6.75
C ARG A 258 -25.78 4.81 -8.14
N GLY A 259 -25.59 5.65 -9.15
CA GLY A 259 -25.54 5.21 -10.53
C GLY A 259 -24.93 6.29 -11.40
N THR A 260 -24.04 5.91 -12.31
CA THR A 260 -23.54 6.80 -13.35
C THR A 260 -24.49 6.77 -14.53
N TYR A 261 -24.75 7.91 -15.16
CA TYR A 261 -25.62 7.98 -16.33
C TYR A 261 -24.92 8.65 -17.50
N ARG A 262 -25.11 8.07 -18.68
CA ARG A 262 -24.56 8.59 -19.94
C ARG A 262 -25.66 8.66 -20.98
N LEU A 263 -25.70 9.77 -21.72
CA LEU A 263 -26.60 9.93 -22.84
C LEU A 263 -25.81 9.73 -24.15
N GLY A 264 -26.06 8.64 -24.86
CA GLY A 264 -25.31 8.30 -26.08
C GLY A 264 -23.79 8.14 -25.87
N THR A 265 -22.99 8.70 -26.79
CA THR A 265 -21.51 8.68 -26.75
C THR A 265 -20.87 9.87 -26.05
N VAL A 266 -21.69 10.78 -25.50
CA VAL A 266 -21.22 11.99 -24.82
C VAL A 266 -20.61 11.63 -23.46
N ALA A 267 -19.64 12.42 -23.02
CA ALA A 267 -18.92 12.26 -21.75
C ALA A 267 -19.86 12.00 -20.57
N VAL A 268 -19.35 11.23 -19.60
CA VAL A 268 -20.06 10.81 -18.38
C VAL A 268 -20.68 12.03 -17.70
N SER A 269 -22.00 12.06 -17.55
CA SER A 269 -22.60 13.01 -16.61
C SER A 269 -22.44 12.41 -15.21
N ASP A 270 -21.79 13.14 -14.30
CA ASP A 270 -21.72 12.72 -12.90
C ASP A 270 -23.15 12.61 -12.36
N ILE A 271 -23.56 11.40 -12.01
CA ILE A 271 -24.80 11.19 -11.27
C ILE A 271 -24.46 10.50 -9.95
N ASP A 272 -24.95 11.11 -8.88
CA ASP A 272 -24.63 10.76 -7.49
C ASP A 272 -25.59 9.67 -6.96
N SER A 273 -26.90 9.85 -7.15
CA SER A 273 -27.95 8.89 -6.76
C SER A 273 -29.16 8.92 -7.71
N VAL A 274 -29.79 7.77 -7.93
CA VAL A 274 -31.01 7.54 -8.72
C VAL A 274 -32.01 6.68 -7.97
N ALA A 275 -33.30 6.94 -8.17
CA ALA A 275 -34.40 6.16 -7.63
C ALA A 275 -34.83 5.15 -8.69
N MET A 276 -34.99 3.90 -8.27
CA MET A 276 -35.38 2.79 -9.13
C MET A 276 -36.66 2.19 -8.63
N CYS A 277 -37.69 2.37 -9.44
CA CYS A 277 -39.07 2.07 -9.11
C CYS A 277 -39.56 0.85 -9.88
N VAL A 278 -40.24 -0.06 -9.19
CA VAL A 278 -40.80 -1.28 -9.77
C VAL A 278 -42.23 -1.48 -9.27
N LYS A 279 -43.10 -1.99 -10.15
CA LYS A 279 -44.45 -2.42 -9.80
C LYS A 279 -44.40 -3.62 -8.85
N ARG A 280 -45.20 -3.58 -7.79
CA ARG A 280 -45.36 -4.67 -6.84
C ARG A 280 -46.81 -4.79 -6.39
N GLN A 281 -47.19 -5.97 -5.91
CA GLN A 281 -48.43 -6.12 -5.15
C GLN A 281 -48.36 -5.25 -3.90
N TYR A 282 -49.45 -4.54 -3.59
CA TYR A 282 -49.56 -3.76 -2.37
C TYR A 282 -49.50 -4.69 -1.14
N ASP A 283 -48.75 -4.25 -0.14
CA ASP A 283 -48.61 -4.95 1.15
C ASP A 283 -48.91 -3.93 2.26
N PRO A 284 -50.02 -4.06 3.00
CA PRO A 284 -50.34 -3.14 4.09
C PRO A 284 -49.40 -3.29 5.29
N ALA A 285 -48.67 -4.39 5.39
CA ALA A 285 -47.66 -4.65 6.41
C ALA A 285 -46.24 -4.52 5.83
N TRP A 286 -46.09 -3.71 4.78
CA TRP A 286 -44.80 -3.41 4.16
C TRP A 286 -43.85 -2.76 5.16
N GLY A 287 -42.61 -3.24 5.20
CA GLY A 287 -41.52 -2.67 5.99
C GLY A 287 -40.50 -2.01 5.08
N CYS A 288 -39.79 -2.82 4.31
CA CYS A 288 -38.75 -2.35 3.39
C CYS A 288 -38.66 -3.17 2.10
N GLU A 289 -39.60 -4.09 1.88
CA GLU A 289 -39.48 -5.13 0.87
C GLU A 289 -39.61 -4.56 -0.54
N ASN A 290 -38.67 -4.90 -1.41
CA ASN A 290 -38.64 -4.42 -2.79
C ASN A 290 -38.31 -5.54 -3.80
N ASP A 291 -38.45 -6.81 -3.39
CA ASP A 291 -38.30 -7.95 -4.29
C ASP A 291 -39.46 -8.03 -5.32
N SER A 292 -39.11 -8.46 -6.52
CA SER A 292 -39.87 -8.40 -7.76
C SER A 292 -39.31 -9.41 -8.77
N ASP A 293 -39.96 -9.60 -9.92
CA ASP A 293 -39.43 -10.46 -10.97
C ASP A 293 -38.17 -9.86 -11.62
N MET A 294 -37.23 -10.69 -12.06
CA MET A 294 -36.04 -10.27 -12.81
C MET A 294 -36.37 -9.64 -14.16
N ASP A 295 -37.54 -9.96 -14.73
CA ASP A 295 -38.04 -9.34 -15.97
C ASP A 295 -38.99 -8.16 -15.74
N ALA A 296 -39.17 -7.75 -14.48
CA ALA A 296 -39.95 -6.57 -14.14
C ALA A 296 -39.30 -5.31 -14.73
N THR A 297 -40.14 -4.36 -15.15
CA THR A 297 -39.70 -3.06 -15.66
C THR A 297 -39.27 -2.18 -14.49
N VAL A 298 -38.04 -1.68 -14.55
CA VAL A 298 -37.47 -0.73 -13.59
C VAL A 298 -37.48 0.66 -14.21
N TYR A 299 -38.16 1.60 -13.57
CA TYR A 299 -38.18 3.00 -13.95
C TYR A 299 -37.11 3.76 -13.18
N VAL A 300 -36.24 4.47 -13.89
CA VAL A 300 -35.09 5.17 -13.31
C VAL A 300 -35.36 6.67 -13.28
N ILE A 301 -35.28 7.26 -12.10
CA ILE A 301 -35.62 8.66 -11.84
C ILE A 301 -34.45 9.33 -11.13
N LYS A 302 -34.07 10.52 -11.60
CA LYS A 302 -33.10 11.41 -10.94
C LYS A 302 -33.86 12.49 -10.18
N VAL A 303 -33.43 12.82 -8.96
CA VAL A 303 -33.82 14.07 -8.28
C VAL A 303 -32.57 14.81 -7.84
N LEU A 304 -32.42 16.04 -8.31
CA LEU A 304 -31.29 16.91 -7.98
C LEU A 304 -31.79 18.35 -7.83
N ASN A 305 -31.42 19.01 -6.72
CA ASN A 305 -31.78 20.40 -6.43
C ASN A 305 -33.28 20.67 -6.59
N GLY A 306 -34.11 19.80 -6.03
CA GLY A 306 -35.57 19.93 -6.08
C GLY A 306 -36.20 19.62 -7.45
N ARG A 307 -35.42 19.17 -8.45
CA ARG A 307 -35.91 18.83 -9.78
C ARG A 307 -35.84 17.33 -10.03
N ALA A 308 -37.00 16.71 -10.27
CA ALA A 308 -37.08 15.32 -10.70
C ALA A 308 -37.04 15.19 -12.22
N THR A 309 -36.43 14.12 -12.73
CA THR A 309 -36.33 13.83 -14.17
C THR A 309 -36.35 12.32 -14.39
N TYR A 310 -37.23 11.86 -15.27
CA TYR A 310 -37.28 10.47 -15.71
C TYR A 310 -36.16 10.16 -16.71
N LEU A 311 -35.26 9.26 -16.35
CA LEU A 311 -34.08 8.91 -17.15
C LEU A 311 -34.33 7.77 -18.14
N GLY A 312 -35.42 7.02 -17.97
CA GLY A 312 -35.80 5.89 -18.81
C GLY A 312 -36.16 4.65 -18.00
N GLN A 313 -36.41 3.55 -18.71
CA GLN A 313 -36.72 2.24 -18.14
C GLN A 313 -35.82 1.15 -18.70
N THR A 314 -35.65 0.10 -17.90
CA THR A 314 -34.91 -1.11 -18.25
C THR A 314 -35.49 -2.33 -17.54
N LYS A 315 -34.93 -3.52 -17.77
CA LYS A 315 -35.34 -4.74 -17.07
C LYS A 315 -34.55 -4.92 -15.80
N ARG A 316 -35.16 -5.48 -14.76
CA ARG A 316 -34.48 -5.65 -13.46
C ARG A 316 -33.17 -6.44 -13.59
N HIS A 317 -33.10 -7.47 -14.42
CA HIS A 317 -31.86 -8.22 -14.64
C HIS A 317 -30.69 -7.39 -15.20
N GLU A 318 -30.95 -6.26 -15.86
CA GLU A 318 -29.89 -5.36 -16.35
C GLU A 318 -29.23 -4.57 -15.20
N VAL A 319 -29.99 -4.35 -14.12
CA VAL A 319 -29.64 -3.49 -12.99
C VAL A 319 -29.53 -4.26 -11.66
N TYR A 320 -29.79 -5.55 -11.67
CA TYR A 320 -29.64 -6.42 -10.50
C TYR A 320 -28.27 -7.08 -10.58
N TYR A 321 -27.32 -6.60 -9.78
CA TYR A 321 -26.09 -7.33 -9.47
C TYR A 321 -25.20 -7.70 -10.67
N ASN A 322 -25.11 -6.78 -11.64
CA ASN A 322 -24.38 -6.99 -12.89
C ASN A 322 -23.14 -6.06 -12.99
N PRO A 323 -21.99 -6.41 -12.35
CA PRO A 323 -20.82 -5.54 -12.31
C PRO A 323 -20.30 -5.17 -13.69
N GLY A 324 -20.02 -3.87 -13.88
CA GLY A 324 -19.46 -3.37 -15.13
C GLY A 324 -20.44 -3.40 -16.31
N ASN A 325 -21.68 -3.88 -16.11
CA ASN A 325 -22.74 -3.75 -17.09
C ASN A 325 -23.20 -2.30 -17.18
N LEU A 326 -23.49 -1.86 -18.40
CA LEU A 326 -24.12 -0.58 -18.67
C LEU A 326 -25.55 -0.87 -19.11
N ALA A 327 -26.49 -0.79 -18.16
CA ALA A 327 -27.90 -1.08 -18.38
C ALA A 327 -28.50 -0.06 -19.36
N PRO A 328 -29.05 -0.50 -20.51
CA PRO A 328 -29.68 0.40 -21.47
C PRO A 328 -31.00 0.93 -20.89
N LEU A 329 -31.12 2.25 -20.84
CA LEU A 329 -32.34 2.96 -20.47
C LEU A 329 -33.06 3.43 -21.73
N THR A 330 -34.33 3.06 -21.85
CA THR A 330 -35.19 3.40 -22.99
C THR A 330 -36.40 4.23 -22.55
N GLY A 331 -37.13 4.85 -23.49
CA GLY A 331 -38.38 5.57 -23.18
C GLY A 331 -38.22 6.96 -22.57
N SER A 332 -36.98 7.45 -22.36
CA SER A 332 -36.75 8.84 -21.95
C SER A 332 -36.96 9.82 -23.11
N VAL A 333 -37.40 11.04 -22.76
CA VAL A 333 -37.48 12.18 -23.70
C VAL A 333 -36.12 12.58 -24.27
N HIS A 334 -35.03 12.19 -23.62
CA HIS A 334 -33.66 12.49 -24.06
C HIS A 334 -33.06 11.42 -24.98
N GLY A 335 -33.80 10.35 -25.27
CA GLY A 335 -33.32 9.20 -26.06
C GLY A 335 -32.76 8.08 -25.18
N THR A 336 -31.96 7.19 -25.79
CA THR A 336 -31.38 6.05 -25.09
C THR A 336 -30.23 6.49 -24.18
N GLY A 337 -30.35 6.18 -22.90
CA GLY A 337 -29.30 6.37 -21.91
C GLY A 337 -28.63 5.05 -21.51
N LEU A 338 -27.50 5.15 -20.84
CA LEU A 338 -26.80 4.02 -20.23
C LEU A 338 -26.64 4.29 -18.73
N LEU A 339 -27.10 3.35 -17.89
CA LEU A 339 -26.92 3.39 -16.45
C LEU A 339 -25.81 2.42 -16.06
N GLY A 340 -24.79 2.94 -15.39
CA GLY A 340 -23.66 2.15 -14.91
C GLY A 340 -23.52 2.20 -13.41
N THR A 341 -22.84 1.20 -12.87
CA THR A 341 -22.46 1.09 -11.46
C THR A 341 -21.50 2.22 -11.07
N VAL A 342 -21.59 2.76 -9.85
CA VAL A 342 -20.58 3.69 -9.32
C VAL A 342 -19.64 2.89 -8.45
N ALA A 343 -18.33 3.01 -8.68
CA ALA A 343 -17.35 2.39 -7.79
C ALA A 343 -17.67 2.80 -6.33
N SER A 344 -17.88 1.80 -5.48
CA SER A 344 -18.04 1.98 -4.04
C SER A 344 -16.70 2.46 -3.49
N ASN A 345 -16.52 3.78 -3.50
CA ASN A 345 -15.29 4.46 -3.08
C ASN A 345 -15.15 4.41 -1.56
N ASP A 346 -15.26 3.26 -0.89
CA ASP A 346 -14.82 3.16 0.52
C ASP A 346 -14.73 1.75 1.13
N GLU A 347 -14.65 0.67 0.34
CA GLU A 347 -14.84 -0.64 0.99
C GLU A 347 -13.70 -1.07 1.91
N TYR A 348 -12.43 -0.73 1.63
CA TYR A 348 -11.33 -1.05 2.54
C TYR A 348 -10.18 -0.02 2.54
N GLN A 349 -9.89 0.54 3.73
CA GLN A 349 -8.63 1.21 4.08
C GLN A 349 -8.25 2.41 3.17
N GLY A 350 -9.24 3.22 2.78
CA GLY A 350 -9.04 4.44 1.99
C GLY A 350 -8.94 4.20 0.48
N ALA A 351 -9.77 3.31 -0.07
CA ALA A 351 -9.84 2.96 -1.49
C ALA A 351 -8.58 2.30 -2.10
N VAL A 352 -7.72 1.70 -1.25
CA VAL A 352 -6.62 0.82 -1.69
C VAL A 352 -7.16 -0.40 -2.44
N LEU A 353 -8.24 -0.96 -1.91
CA LEU A 353 -9.00 -2.03 -2.53
C LEU A 353 -10.40 -1.51 -2.80
N VAL A 354 -10.72 -1.38 -4.08
CA VAL A 354 -12.03 -0.90 -4.53
C VAL A 354 -12.83 -2.11 -4.97
N SER A 355 -13.99 -2.34 -4.36
CA SER A 355 -14.93 -3.33 -4.88
C SER A 355 -15.88 -2.65 -5.86
N ASN A 356 -15.94 -3.21 -7.05
CA ASN A 356 -16.98 -2.97 -8.03
C ASN A 356 -17.99 -4.11 -7.89
N ALA A 357 -19.21 -3.77 -7.46
CA ALA A 357 -20.34 -4.66 -7.15
C ALA A 357 -20.27 -5.49 -5.87
N PRO A 358 -20.64 -4.89 -4.74
CA PRO A 358 -21.69 -5.54 -3.95
C PRO A 358 -23.01 -4.76 -3.97
N TRP A 359 -23.01 -3.46 -4.27
CA TRP A 359 -24.13 -2.57 -3.95
C TRP A 359 -24.90 -2.04 -5.16
N ASP A 360 -24.50 -2.46 -6.35
CA ASP A 360 -24.80 -1.68 -7.53
C ASP A 360 -26.16 -2.02 -8.17
N ILE A 361 -26.97 -0.97 -8.09
CA ILE A 361 -28.18 -0.62 -8.81
C ILE A 361 -29.48 -1.18 -8.22
N TYR A 362 -29.68 -2.46 -7.90
CA TYR A 362 -30.97 -2.89 -7.29
C TYR A 362 -30.81 -4.03 -6.29
N GLY A 363 -30.47 -3.73 -5.03
CA GLY A 363 -30.49 -4.72 -3.94
C GLY A 363 -31.90 -5.02 -3.44
N THR A 364 -32.14 -6.23 -2.92
CA THR A 364 -33.45 -6.58 -2.32
C THR A 364 -33.38 -6.65 -0.80
N TYR A 365 -34.45 -6.22 -0.13
CA TYR A 365 -34.54 -6.15 1.33
C TYR A 365 -35.73 -6.93 1.86
N LEU A 366 -35.59 -7.38 3.11
CA LEU A 366 -36.64 -8.01 3.89
C LEU A 366 -36.59 -7.46 5.32
N CYS A 367 -37.70 -6.88 5.78
CA CYS A 367 -37.88 -6.38 7.14
C CYS A 367 -39.09 -7.01 7.83
N LYS A 368 -40.11 -7.41 7.07
CA LYS A 368 -41.35 -7.98 7.55
C LYS A 368 -41.08 -9.32 8.23
N GLY A 369 -41.31 -9.35 9.54
CA GLY A 369 -41.11 -10.53 10.38
C GLY A 369 -39.65 -10.78 10.79
N THR A 370 -38.70 -9.98 10.30
CA THR A 370 -37.27 -10.10 10.63
C THR A 370 -36.75 -8.91 11.43
N PHE A 371 -37.17 -7.69 11.08
CA PHE A 371 -36.67 -6.46 11.70
C PHE A 371 -37.26 -6.26 13.11
N SER A 372 -36.38 -5.92 14.06
CA SER A 372 -36.75 -5.54 15.42
C SER A 372 -36.35 -4.10 15.71
N SER A 373 -37.34 -3.27 16.04
CA SER A 373 -37.14 -1.87 16.45
C SER A 373 -36.44 -1.74 17.81
N GLU A 374 -36.39 -2.80 18.60
CA GLU A 374 -35.65 -2.82 19.87
C GLU A 374 -34.15 -3.01 19.63
N THR A 375 -33.78 -3.96 18.77
CA THR A 375 -32.37 -4.29 18.53
C THR A 375 -31.74 -3.51 17.39
N TYR A 376 -32.54 -2.94 16.49
CA TYR A 376 -32.11 -2.30 15.23
C TYR A 376 -31.38 -3.29 14.30
N LEU A 377 -31.80 -4.55 14.35
CA LEU A 377 -31.30 -5.66 13.54
C LEU A 377 -32.46 -6.32 12.78
N GLY A 378 -32.15 -7.11 11.76
CA GLY A 378 -33.14 -7.87 11.01
C GLY A 378 -33.65 -7.18 9.73
N MET A 379 -33.02 -6.06 9.32
CA MET A 379 -33.15 -5.58 7.94
C MET A 379 -32.21 -6.42 7.09
N HIS A 380 -32.72 -7.55 6.60
CA HIS A 380 -31.92 -8.47 5.80
C HIS A 380 -31.83 -7.97 4.37
N TRP A 381 -30.67 -8.15 3.79
CA TRP A 381 -30.45 -7.88 2.38
C TRP A 381 -30.12 -9.16 1.65
N LYS A 382 -30.64 -9.24 0.43
CA LYS A 382 -30.37 -10.32 -0.51
C LYS A 382 -29.69 -9.78 -1.73
N GLY A 383 -28.73 -10.56 -2.19
CA GLY A 383 -27.90 -10.20 -3.31
C GLY A 383 -27.17 -11.39 -3.88
N LEU A 384 -27.29 -11.56 -5.21
CA LEU A 384 -26.61 -12.60 -5.94
C LEU A 384 -25.92 -11.97 -7.13
N GLY A 385 -24.59 -11.88 -7.10
CA GLY A 385 -23.84 -11.30 -8.20
C GLY A 385 -22.35 -11.50 -8.09
N LYS A 386 -21.65 -11.08 -9.14
CA LYS A 386 -20.19 -11.13 -9.19
C LYS A 386 -19.63 -9.94 -8.42
N ALA A 387 -18.71 -10.19 -7.49
CA ALA A 387 -17.93 -9.13 -6.88
C ALA A 387 -16.58 -9.03 -7.59
N VAL A 388 -16.23 -7.82 -8.01
CA VAL A 388 -14.97 -7.56 -8.70
C VAL A 388 -14.17 -6.59 -7.86
N ILE A 389 -12.94 -6.95 -7.48
CA ILE A 389 -12.05 -5.97 -6.85
C ILE A 389 -11.09 -5.38 -7.86
N LEU A 390 -10.84 -4.10 -7.71
CA LEU A 390 -9.73 -3.39 -8.31
C LEU A 390 -8.76 -3.05 -7.19
N TRP A 391 -7.63 -3.74 -7.16
CA TRP A 391 -6.52 -3.37 -6.29
C TRP A 391 -5.65 -2.33 -6.99
N LYS A 392 -5.65 -1.11 -6.47
CA LYS A 392 -4.79 -0.03 -6.97
C LYS A 392 -3.41 -0.18 -6.36
N SER A 393 -2.47 -0.71 -7.14
CA SER A 393 -1.09 -0.84 -6.71
C SER A 393 -0.19 0.19 -7.37
N SER A 394 0.83 0.62 -6.62
CA SER A 394 1.87 1.50 -7.12
C SER A 394 2.98 0.67 -7.77
N ALA A 395 3.33 1.00 -9.02
CA ALA A 395 4.41 0.35 -9.77
C ALA A 395 5.79 0.43 -9.07
N LEU A 396 5.92 1.33 -8.09
CA LEU A 396 7.14 1.53 -7.31
C LEU A 396 7.61 0.26 -6.58
N MET A 397 6.69 -0.65 -6.23
CA MET A 397 7.05 -1.85 -5.50
C MET A 397 7.85 -2.86 -6.35
N LEU A 398 7.43 -3.09 -7.60
CA LEU A 398 8.10 -4.04 -8.50
C LEU A 398 9.49 -3.53 -8.90
N THR A 399 9.60 -2.24 -9.25
CA THR A 399 10.88 -1.64 -9.64
C THR A 399 11.91 -1.71 -8.52
N ASN A 400 11.50 -1.42 -7.28
CA ASN A 400 12.40 -1.48 -6.12
C ASN A 400 12.84 -2.91 -5.80
N ALA A 401 11.93 -3.88 -5.89
CA ALA A 401 12.26 -5.29 -5.70
C ALA A 401 13.23 -5.80 -6.78
N ALA A 402 13.03 -5.42 -8.04
CA ALA A 402 13.93 -5.76 -9.13
C ALA A 402 15.34 -5.15 -8.94
N VAL A 403 15.43 -3.88 -8.54
CA VAL A 403 16.72 -3.22 -8.26
C VAL A 403 17.44 -3.92 -7.10
N LEU A 404 16.74 -4.21 -5.99
CA LEU A 404 17.34 -4.93 -4.86
C LEU A 404 17.82 -6.32 -5.28
N TRP A 405 17.06 -7.02 -6.12
CA TRP A 405 17.45 -8.32 -6.66
C TRP A 405 18.72 -8.24 -7.50
N VAL A 406 18.80 -7.31 -8.46
CA VAL A 406 19.99 -7.11 -9.32
C VAL A 406 21.22 -6.81 -8.47
N MET A 407 21.10 -5.90 -7.49
CA MET A 407 22.20 -5.56 -6.59
C MET A 407 22.66 -6.76 -5.75
N THR A 408 21.72 -7.52 -5.20
CA THR A 408 22.02 -8.72 -4.39
C THR A 408 22.68 -9.81 -5.22
N ALA A 409 22.17 -10.05 -6.43
CA ALA A 409 22.73 -11.01 -7.38
C ALA A 409 24.14 -10.62 -7.83
N TYR A 410 24.37 -9.34 -8.13
CA TYR A 410 25.69 -8.82 -8.45
C TYR A 410 26.68 -9.07 -7.30
N PHE A 411 26.33 -8.70 -6.07
CA PHE A 411 27.21 -8.92 -4.93
C PHE A 411 27.46 -10.41 -4.64
N ALA A 412 26.44 -11.26 -4.78
CA ALA A 412 26.63 -12.70 -4.66
C ALA A 412 27.55 -13.26 -5.76
N ALA A 413 27.42 -12.80 -7.01
CA ALA A 413 28.35 -13.17 -8.08
C ALA A 413 29.78 -12.73 -7.76
N THR A 414 29.97 -11.50 -7.25
CA THR A 414 31.30 -11.06 -6.81
C THR A 414 31.86 -11.89 -5.65
N GLN A 415 31.01 -12.31 -4.70
CA GLN A 415 31.39 -13.20 -3.61
C GLN A 415 31.87 -14.55 -4.16
N LEU A 416 31.11 -15.14 -5.08
CA LEU A 416 31.42 -16.46 -5.63
C LEU A 416 32.68 -16.45 -6.50
N ILE A 417 32.89 -15.40 -7.29
CA ILE A 417 34.02 -15.30 -8.21
C ILE A 417 35.31 -14.91 -7.47
N TYR A 418 35.26 -13.87 -6.64
CA TYR A 418 36.46 -13.26 -6.07
C TYR A 418 36.72 -13.67 -4.61
N LEU A 419 35.69 -14.08 -3.86
CA LEU A 419 35.76 -14.37 -2.43
C LEU A 419 35.16 -15.74 -2.02
N PRO A 420 35.36 -16.83 -2.80
CA PRO A 420 34.65 -18.09 -2.58
C PRO A 420 34.92 -18.73 -1.20
N ARG A 421 36.09 -18.42 -0.60
CA ARG A 421 36.54 -18.93 0.71
C ARG A 421 36.39 -17.93 1.86
N SER A 422 35.79 -16.76 1.62
CA SER A 422 35.66 -15.75 2.67
C SER A 422 34.54 -16.11 3.63
N CYS A 423 34.81 -15.99 4.94
CA CYS A 423 33.78 -16.11 5.97
C CYS A 423 32.86 -14.89 6.06
N VAL A 424 33.06 -13.87 5.22
CA VAL A 424 32.31 -12.60 5.19
C VAL A 424 31.45 -12.53 3.93
N CYS A 425 30.17 -12.20 4.10
CA CYS A 425 29.20 -12.04 3.03
C CYS A 425 29.24 -10.61 2.51
N ALA A 426 29.51 -10.44 1.21
CA ALA A 426 29.59 -9.13 0.59
C ALA A 426 28.26 -8.35 0.63
N VAL A 427 27.12 -9.04 0.54
CA VAL A 427 25.77 -8.43 0.43
C VAL A 427 25.46 -7.46 1.59
N PRO A 428 25.40 -7.88 2.88
CA PRO A 428 25.07 -6.98 3.98
C PRO A 428 26.16 -5.93 4.23
N VAL A 429 27.42 -6.25 3.92
CA VAL A 429 28.55 -5.31 4.10
C VAL A 429 28.44 -4.15 3.12
N TRP A 430 28.16 -4.42 1.86
CA TRP A 430 27.92 -3.37 0.88
C TRP A 430 26.61 -2.64 1.13
N GLY A 431 25.53 -3.37 1.44
CA GLY A 431 24.24 -2.79 1.82
C GLY A 431 24.38 -1.78 2.96
N SER A 432 25.22 -2.06 3.97
CA SER A 432 25.43 -1.19 5.14
C SER A 432 26.11 0.14 4.81
N LYS A 433 26.78 0.22 3.66
CA LYS A 433 27.52 1.42 3.21
C LYS A 433 26.72 2.26 2.23
N THR A 434 25.63 1.71 1.69
CA THR A 434 24.79 2.38 0.72
C THR A 434 23.51 2.87 1.39
N LEU A 435 23.12 4.11 1.11
CA LEU A 435 21.78 4.62 1.46
C LEU A 435 20.65 3.79 0.82
N ALA A 436 20.97 3.06 -0.26
CA ALA A 436 20.03 2.21 -0.99
C ALA A 436 19.29 1.21 -0.09
N GLY A 437 19.97 0.57 0.88
CA GLY A 437 19.31 -0.38 1.79
C GLY A 437 18.24 0.28 2.66
N LEU A 438 18.56 1.46 3.22
CA LEU A 438 17.65 2.22 4.09
C LEU A 438 16.50 2.83 3.28
N VAL A 439 16.76 3.33 2.07
CA VAL A 439 15.74 3.82 1.14
C VAL A 439 14.78 2.69 0.74
N VAL A 440 15.29 1.50 0.39
CA VAL A 440 14.45 0.35 0.06
C VAL A 440 13.59 -0.08 1.25
N LEU A 441 14.14 -0.05 2.48
CA LEU A 441 13.35 -0.33 3.69
C LEU A 441 12.22 0.69 3.88
N VAL A 442 12.50 1.99 3.75
CA VAL A 442 11.48 3.04 3.89
C VAL A 442 10.40 2.91 2.82
N LEU A 443 10.79 2.73 1.56
CA LEU A 443 9.86 2.55 0.46
C LEU A 443 9.04 1.26 0.60
N ALA A 444 9.65 0.19 1.12
CA ALA A 444 8.95 -1.04 1.44
C ALA A 444 7.92 -0.82 2.55
N CYS A 445 8.29 -0.18 3.67
CA CYS A 445 7.35 0.12 4.75
C CYS A 445 6.18 1.00 4.30
N ILE A 446 6.42 1.99 3.44
CA ILE A 446 5.37 2.87 2.88
C ILE A 446 4.48 2.10 1.90
N GLY A 447 5.06 1.32 0.99
CA GLY A 447 4.32 0.54 -0.01
C GLY A 447 3.61 -0.69 0.55
N ASN A 448 4.03 -1.17 1.73
CA ASN A 448 3.52 -2.39 2.35
C ASN A 448 2.05 -2.29 2.75
N TYR A 449 1.59 -1.10 3.16
CA TYR A 449 0.19 -0.91 3.53
C TYR A 449 -0.77 -1.40 2.43
N ASN A 450 -0.48 -1.07 1.17
CA ASN A 450 -1.35 -1.48 0.06
C ASN A 450 -1.38 -3.00 -0.16
N VAL A 451 -0.26 -3.67 0.08
CA VAL A 451 -0.15 -5.12 -0.06
C VAL A 451 -0.82 -5.83 1.11
N GLN A 452 -0.61 -5.33 2.33
CA GLN A 452 -1.26 -5.84 3.54
C GLN A 452 -2.78 -5.82 3.41
N VAL A 453 -3.34 -4.68 2.97
CA VAL A 453 -4.79 -4.55 2.74
C VAL A 453 -5.29 -5.64 1.79
N LEU A 454 -4.61 -5.87 0.66
CA LEU A 454 -4.97 -6.92 -0.27
C LEU A 454 -4.86 -8.31 0.36
N THR A 455 -3.76 -8.64 1.03
CA THR A 455 -3.57 -9.98 1.61
C THR A 455 -4.51 -10.28 2.76
N THR A 456 -4.80 -9.30 3.61
CA THR A 456 -5.79 -9.42 4.68
C THR A 456 -7.18 -9.63 4.09
N PHE A 457 -7.54 -8.85 3.06
CA PHE A 457 -8.81 -9.05 2.36
C PHE A 457 -8.91 -10.46 1.78
N LEU A 458 -7.89 -10.94 1.06
CA LEU A 458 -7.88 -12.29 0.49
C LEU A 458 -7.89 -13.40 1.55
N SER A 459 -7.34 -13.16 2.74
CA SER A 459 -7.35 -14.11 3.85
C SER A 459 -8.72 -14.22 4.51
N ASN A 460 -9.43 -13.10 4.63
CA ASN A 460 -10.75 -13.05 5.26
C ASN A 460 -11.87 -13.48 4.32
N ASN A 461 -11.67 -13.34 3.00
CA ASN A 461 -12.68 -13.66 2.00
C ASN A 461 -12.33 -14.94 1.21
N SER A 462 -13.30 -15.83 1.06
CA SER A 462 -13.19 -17.03 0.23
C SER A 462 -13.30 -16.66 -1.26
N VAL A 463 -12.16 -16.33 -1.86
CA VAL A 463 -12.07 -16.07 -3.30
C VAL A 463 -12.04 -17.40 -4.05
N THR A 464 -13.06 -17.66 -4.86
CA THR A 464 -13.23 -18.92 -5.61
C THR A 464 -12.92 -18.78 -7.10
N ALA A 465 -12.89 -17.55 -7.62
CA ALA A 465 -12.65 -17.30 -9.04
C ALA A 465 -11.22 -17.63 -9.52
N PHE A 466 -10.24 -17.64 -8.62
CA PHE A 466 -8.87 -18.04 -8.91
C PHE A 466 -8.20 -18.61 -7.65
N ASP A 467 -7.07 -19.29 -7.83
CA ASP A 467 -6.26 -19.76 -6.70
C ASP A 467 -5.64 -18.58 -5.94
N ALA A 468 -6.35 -18.11 -4.92
CA ALA A 468 -5.94 -17.00 -4.06
C ALA A 468 -4.85 -17.40 -3.06
N GLY A 469 -4.56 -18.70 -2.89
CA GLY A 469 -3.60 -19.21 -1.90
C GLY A 469 -2.22 -18.54 -1.97
N PRO A 470 -1.56 -18.53 -3.14
CA PRO A 470 -0.25 -17.90 -3.29
C PRO A 470 -0.27 -16.38 -3.01
N TYR A 471 -1.35 -15.69 -3.37
CA TYR A 471 -1.47 -14.24 -3.20
C TYR A 471 -1.71 -13.84 -1.74
N ARG A 472 -2.44 -14.66 -0.97
CA ARG A 472 -2.62 -14.47 0.48
C ARG A 472 -1.28 -14.40 1.22
N LEU A 473 -0.31 -15.22 0.80
CA LEU A 473 1.00 -15.31 1.44
C LEU A 473 2.03 -14.33 0.83
N ALA A 474 1.77 -13.78 -0.36
CA ALA A 474 2.72 -12.92 -1.05
C ALA A 474 3.07 -11.67 -0.24
N GLY A 475 2.09 -11.01 0.39
CA GLY A 475 2.33 -9.85 1.27
C GLY A 475 3.24 -10.16 2.45
N PRO A 476 2.85 -11.09 3.34
CA PRO A 476 3.71 -11.54 4.45
C PRO A 476 5.11 -11.99 3.99
N LEU A 477 5.19 -12.68 2.85
CA LEU A 477 6.48 -13.13 2.30
C LEU A 477 7.35 -11.95 1.84
N THR A 478 6.78 -10.95 1.15
CA THR A 478 7.53 -9.76 0.73
C THR A 478 8.11 -9.01 1.93
N MET A 479 7.32 -8.81 2.99
CA MET A 479 7.78 -8.14 4.21
C MET A 479 8.83 -8.95 4.95
N ALA A 480 8.63 -10.26 5.11
CA ALA A 480 9.60 -11.14 5.73
C ALA A 480 10.95 -11.10 5.00
N CYS A 481 10.94 -11.16 3.66
CA CYS A 481 12.16 -11.08 2.84
C CYS A 481 12.91 -9.75 3.06
N ILE A 482 12.18 -8.63 3.05
CA ILE A 482 12.76 -7.30 3.27
C ILE A 482 13.35 -7.21 4.67
N VAL A 483 12.61 -7.62 5.70
CA VAL A 483 13.07 -7.62 7.10
C VAL A 483 14.30 -8.51 7.27
N GLY A 484 14.34 -9.70 6.67
CA GLY A 484 15.50 -10.60 6.73
C GLY A 484 16.78 -10.00 6.11
N ILE A 485 16.65 -9.38 4.93
CA ILE A 485 17.77 -8.71 4.24
C ILE A 485 18.21 -7.45 5.01
N MET A 486 17.26 -6.67 5.52
CA MET A 486 17.55 -5.39 6.17
C MET A 486 18.04 -5.53 7.59
N THR A 487 17.53 -6.48 8.39
CA THR A 487 18.10 -6.76 9.73
C THR A 487 19.58 -7.10 9.62
N SER A 488 19.94 -7.89 8.60
CA SER A 488 21.33 -8.24 8.32
C SER A 488 22.19 -7.01 8.01
N THR A 489 21.63 -6.05 7.27
CA THR A 489 22.28 -4.77 6.95
C THR A 489 22.39 -3.85 8.16
N VAL A 490 21.34 -3.74 8.99
CA VAL A 490 21.29 -2.91 10.20
C VAL A 490 22.25 -3.43 11.26
N ILE A 491 22.31 -4.75 11.48
CA ILE A 491 23.32 -5.39 12.34
C ILE A 491 24.70 -4.98 11.86
N GLN A 492 24.93 -5.04 10.54
CA GLN A 492 26.22 -4.65 9.97
C GLN A 492 26.53 -3.16 10.10
N ILE A 493 25.54 -2.25 10.11
CA ILE A 493 25.70 -0.82 10.42
C ILE A 493 26.04 -0.61 11.90
N TYR A 494 25.28 -1.25 12.80
CA TYR A 494 25.44 -1.11 14.24
C TYR A 494 26.82 -1.56 14.73
N PHE A 495 27.34 -2.65 14.16
CA PHE A 495 28.69 -3.14 14.46
C PHE A 495 29.79 -2.49 13.59
N ASN A 496 29.45 -1.57 12.68
CA ASN A 496 30.42 -0.83 11.87
C ASN A 496 30.92 0.40 12.62
N PRO A 497 32.12 0.31 13.20
CA PRO A 497 33.09 1.31 12.76
C PRO A 497 34.30 0.69 12.05
N HIS A 498 34.64 -0.59 12.29
CA HIS A 498 35.95 -1.13 11.86
C HIS A 498 35.97 -2.53 11.20
N LEU A 499 35.07 -3.51 11.47
CA LEU A 499 35.04 -4.80 10.74
C LEU A 499 33.66 -5.33 10.33
N ALA A 500 33.70 -6.22 9.33
CA ALA A 500 32.60 -7.10 8.99
C ALA A 500 32.25 -8.07 10.13
N THR A 501 30.96 -8.24 10.39
CA THR A 501 30.43 -9.24 11.33
C THR A 501 30.53 -10.63 10.68
N PRO A 502 30.80 -11.72 11.44
CA PRO A 502 30.80 -13.07 10.87
C PRO A 502 29.49 -13.39 10.15
N SER A 503 29.56 -13.92 8.92
CA SER A 503 28.36 -14.12 8.07
C SER A 503 27.35 -15.05 8.70
N SER A 504 27.79 -16.05 9.46
CA SER A 504 26.92 -16.98 10.17
C SER A 504 25.99 -16.28 11.16
N ILE A 505 26.51 -15.32 11.93
CA ILE A 505 25.71 -14.56 12.91
C ILE A 505 24.70 -13.66 12.19
N VAL A 506 25.15 -12.94 11.17
CA VAL A 506 24.29 -12.05 10.36
C VAL A 506 23.18 -12.84 9.68
N THR A 507 23.52 -14.00 9.13
CA THR A 507 22.56 -14.87 8.43
C THR A 507 21.56 -15.49 9.37
N VAL A 508 21.99 -16.01 10.52
CA VAL A 508 21.07 -16.56 11.53
C VAL A 508 20.12 -15.47 12.02
N ALA A 509 20.61 -14.26 12.32
CA ALA A 509 19.76 -13.15 12.71
C ALA A 509 18.78 -12.73 11.59
N GLY A 510 19.23 -12.72 10.33
CA GLY A 510 18.39 -12.47 9.16
C GLY A 510 17.30 -13.52 8.98
N ILE A 511 17.63 -14.82 9.10
CA ILE A 511 16.67 -15.92 9.01
C ILE A 511 15.66 -15.87 10.16
N ILE A 512 16.11 -15.64 11.40
CA ILE A 512 15.21 -15.48 12.55
C ILE A 512 14.26 -14.31 12.32
N SER A 513 14.78 -13.17 11.83
CA SER A 513 13.97 -11.99 11.54
C SER A 513 12.98 -12.23 10.39
N PHE A 514 13.38 -13.00 9.38
CA PHE A 514 12.50 -13.46 8.30
C PHE A 514 11.37 -14.33 8.86
N VAL A 515 11.67 -15.36 9.64
CA VAL A 515 10.67 -16.28 10.21
C VAL A 515 9.72 -15.53 11.13
N LEU A 516 10.23 -14.67 12.02
CA LEU A 516 9.41 -13.86 12.91
C LEU A 516 8.53 -12.88 12.13
N GLY A 517 9.09 -12.18 11.15
CA GLY A 517 8.34 -11.26 10.28
C GLY A 517 7.23 -12.00 9.52
N PHE A 518 7.53 -13.17 8.96
CA PHE A 518 6.55 -13.97 8.25
C PHE A 518 5.42 -14.45 9.17
N VAL A 519 5.75 -15.01 10.35
CA VAL A 519 4.75 -15.51 11.30
C VAL A 519 3.88 -14.38 11.84
N LEU A 520 4.46 -13.23 12.17
CA LEU A 520 3.70 -12.08 12.65
C LEU A 520 2.78 -11.53 11.55
N GLU A 521 3.30 -11.28 10.35
CA GLU A 521 2.48 -10.74 9.25
C GLU A 521 1.41 -11.73 8.76
N ALA A 522 1.71 -13.04 8.76
CA ALA A 522 0.76 -14.04 8.30
C ALA A 522 -0.28 -14.44 9.36
N PHE A 523 0.01 -14.31 10.65
CA PHE A 523 -0.86 -14.84 11.72
C PHE A 523 -1.22 -13.86 12.85
N VAL A 524 -0.44 -12.81 13.10
CA VAL A 524 -0.62 -11.92 14.28
C VAL A 524 -0.16 -10.49 13.95
N ILE A 525 -1.07 -9.64 13.48
CA ILE A 525 -0.77 -8.21 13.37
C ILE A 525 -0.45 -7.65 14.77
N VAL A 526 0.82 -7.30 15.01
CA VAL A 526 1.37 -6.00 15.45
C VAL A 526 2.91 -6.13 15.40
N ALA A 527 3.57 -5.37 14.53
CA ALA A 527 5.02 -5.36 14.38
C ALA A 527 5.66 -4.05 14.87
N GLN A 528 6.15 -4.01 16.11
CA GLN A 528 7.18 -3.05 16.55
C GLN A 528 8.27 -3.62 17.50
N CYS A 529 8.23 -4.91 17.86
CA CYS A 529 9.15 -5.44 18.90
C CYS A 529 10.34 -6.27 18.38
N VAL A 530 10.39 -6.64 17.09
CA VAL A 530 11.35 -7.65 16.58
C VAL A 530 12.79 -7.12 16.51
N ALA A 531 12.98 -5.88 16.04
CA ALA A 531 14.32 -5.29 15.92
C ALA A 531 15.00 -5.11 17.29
N ILE A 532 14.23 -4.74 18.31
CA ILE A 532 14.72 -4.54 19.68
C ILE A 532 15.16 -5.88 20.29
N VAL A 533 14.37 -6.95 20.12
CA VAL A 533 14.72 -8.28 20.64
C VAL A 533 16.01 -8.81 20.00
N ALA A 534 16.19 -8.64 18.69
CA ALA A 534 17.43 -9.04 18.02
C ALA A 534 18.66 -8.28 18.56
N ILE A 535 18.53 -6.97 18.80
CA ILE A 535 19.60 -6.15 19.38
C ILE A 535 19.92 -6.60 20.82
N VAL A 536 18.91 -6.88 21.63
CA VAL A 536 19.09 -7.34 23.02
C VAL A 536 19.77 -8.71 23.08
N VAL A 537 19.38 -9.66 22.23
CA VAL A 537 20.01 -10.99 22.16
C VAL A 537 21.49 -10.88 21.76
N LEU A 538 21.81 -10.00 20.80
CA LEU A 538 23.20 -9.77 20.38
C LEU A 538 24.03 -9.09 21.47
N GLU A 539 23.47 -8.15 22.23
CA GLU A 539 24.18 -7.51 23.35
C GLU A 539 24.45 -8.49 24.50
N VAL A 540 23.53 -9.43 24.75
CA VAL A 540 23.72 -10.52 25.73
C VAL A 540 24.84 -11.46 25.29
N ILE A 541 24.92 -11.81 24.01
CA ILE A 541 26.02 -12.64 23.46
C ILE A 541 27.35 -11.89 23.58
N ARG A 542 27.38 -10.59 23.26
CA ARG A 542 28.59 -9.74 23.36
C ARG A 542 29.15 -9.71 24.77
N ARG A 543 28.30 -9.55 25.79
CA ARG A 543 28.72 -9.49 27.20
C ARG A 543 29.36 -10.79 27.71
N ARG A 544 29.13 -11.92 27.03
CA ARG A 544 29.68 -13.23 27.42
C ARG A 544 31.03 -13.55 26.78
N ASP A 545 31.52 -12.76 25.83
CA ASP A 545 32.76 -13.07 25.10
C ASP A 545 33.97 -12.35 25.73
N LYS A 546 34.70 -13.05 26.60
CA LYS A 546 35.95 -12.56 27.21
C LYS A 546 37.13 -13.31 26.59
N SER A 547 37.76 -12.73 25.57
CA SER A 547 39.05 -13.23 25.06
C SER A 547 40.19 -12.36 25.57
N ASN A 548 41.12 -12.98 26.30
CA ASN A 548 42.35 -12.34 26.76
C ASN A 548 43.44 -12.59 25.70
N VAL A 549 43.53 -11.69 24.72
CA VAL A 549 44.62 -11.73 23.73
C VAL A 549 45.72 -10.75 24.16
N PRO A 550 47.01 -11.18 24.21
CA PRO A 550 48.11 -10.29 24.59
C PRO A 550 48.25 -9.09 23.64
N ALA A 551 48.52 -7.91 24.20
CA ALA A 551 48.71 -6.65 23.44
C ALA A 551 49.92 -6.67 22.49
N THR A 552 50.80 -7.67 22.59
CA THR A 552 51.95 -7.89 21.70
C THR A 552 51.58 -8.55 20.38
N ASN A 553 50.32 -8.97 20.18
CA ASN A 553 49.88 -9.63 18.96
C ASN A 553 50.13 -8.73 17.71
N SER A 554 50.80 -9.29 16.70
CA SER A 554 51.21 -8.58 15.48
C SER A 554 50.05 -7.99 14.70
N VAL A 555 48.88 -8.62 14.73
CA VAL A 555 47.67 -8.14 14.07
C VAL A 555 47.06 -6.94 14.81
N LEU A 556 47.05 -6.96 16.15
CA LEU A 556 46.62 -5.82 16.96
C LEU A 556 47.52 -4.59 16.73
N ARG A 557 48.83 -4.81 16.58
CA ARG A 557 49.80 -3.76 16.21
C ARG A 557 49.59 -3.25 14.79
N LEU A 558 49.32 -4.15 13.83
CA LEU A 558 49.04 -3.79 12.43
C LEU A 558 47.81 -2.88 12.31
N PHE A 559 46.77 -3.13 13.11
CA PHE A 559 45.55 -2.31 13.13
C PHE A 559 45.56 -1.17 14.15
N GLY A 560 46.60 -1.07 14.98
CA GLY A 560 46.69 -0.05 16.02
C GLY A 560 45.60 -0.16 17.10
N THR A 561 45.08 -1.36 17.37
CA THR A 561 44.01 -1.58 18.35
C THR A 561 44.49 -2.39 19.55
N LYS A 562 43.91 -2.17 20.73
CA LYS A 562 44.29 -2.88 21.97
C LYS A 562 43.59 -4.21 22.17
N SER A 563 42.54 -4.50 21.39
CA SER A 563 41.74 -5.70 21.52
C SER A 563 41.13 -6.09 20.18
N PHE A 564 40.97 -7.40 19.96
CA PHE A 564 40.22 -7.91 18.84
C PHE A 564 38.72 -7.61 18.96
N LEU A 565 38.20 -7.30 20.16
CA LEU A 565 36.82 -6.82 20.32
C LEU A 565 36.61 -5.39 19.79
N THR A 566 37.71 -4.63 19.64
CA THR A 566 37.70 -3.34 18.92
C THR A 566 37.65 -3.57 17.41
N LEU A 567 38.02 -4.78 16.98
CA LEU A 567 38.09 -5.22 15.62
C LEU A 567 36.80 -5.98 15.25
N SER A 568 36.53 -7.17 15.76
CA SER A 568 35.33 -7.97 15.49
C SER A 568 34.29 -7.95 16.62
N SER A 569 33.02 -8.17 16.27
CA SER A 569 31.89 -8.23 17.22
C SER A 569 31.91 -9.47 18.15
N SER A 570 32.64 -10.51 17.75
CA SER A 570 32.95 -11.67 18.59
C SER A 570 34.29 -12.26 18.17
N THR A 571 34.98 -12.85 19.15
CA THR A 571 36.15 -13.72 18.91
C THR A 571 35.75 -15.17 18.68
N ARG A 572 34.46 -15.50 18.83
CA ARG A 572 33.85 -16.78 18.48
C ARG A 572 33.05 -16.60 17.19
N GLY A 573 33.52 -17.16 16.08
CA GLY A 573 32.76 -17.07 14.82
C GLY A 573 33.56 -17.14 13.52
N GLY A 574 34.89 -17.23 13.58
CA GLY A 574 35.72 -17.59 12.42
C GLY A 574 36.56 -16.48 11.82
N ILE A 575 36.31 -15.20 12.15
CA ILE A 575 37.19 -14.10 11.73
C ILE A 575 38.53 -14.17 12.48
N VAL A 576 38.47 -14.55 13.75
CA VAL A 576 39.61 -14.72 14.64
C VAL A 576 39.43 -16.06 15.37
N LYS A 577 40.44 -16.92 15.38
CA LYS A 577 40.44 -18.19 16.14
C LYS A 577 41.69 -18.23 17.00
N THR A 578 41.52 -18.53 18.29
CA THR A 578 42.65 -18.88 19.15
C THR A 578 42.95 -20.36 18.96
N LEU A 579 44.13 -20.68 18.44
CA LEU A 579 44.66 -22.02 18.33
C LEU A 579 44.93 -22.59 19.73
N SER A 580 45.04 -23.92 19.82
CA SER A 580 45.29 -24.63 21.09
C SER A 580 46.60 -24.25 21.77
N ASN A 581 47.56 -23.70 21.02
CA ASN A 581 48.83 -23.18 21.50
C ASN A 581 48.75 -21.72 22.01
N GLY A 582 47.57 -21.09 21.99
CA GLY A 582 47.37 -19.71 22.41
C GLY A 582 47.57 -18.67 21.31
N ASP A 583 48.01 -19.06 20.12
CA ASP A 583 48.16 -18.15 18.98
C ASP A 583 46.80 -17.74 18.44
N VAL A 584 46.69 -16.48 18.02
CA VAL A 584 45.47 -15.92 17.46
C VAL A 584 45.63 -15.79 15.96
N VAL A 585 44.89 -16.59 15.21
CA VAL A 585 44.88 -16.57 13.74
C VAL A 585 43.67 -15.82 13.21
N VAL A 586 43.84 -15.17 12.06
CA VAL A 586 42.84 -14.35 11.38
C VAL A 586 42.56 -14.96 10.00
N ASP A 587 41.29 -14.97 9.59
CA ASP A 587 40.87 -15.57 8.31
C ASP A 587 41.61 -14.96 7.10
N GLY A 588 41.88 -15.75 6.06
CA GLY A 588 42.68 -15.37 4.88
C GLY A 588 42.03 -14.31 3.99
N GLY A 589 40.76 -13.97 4.26
CA GLY A 589 39.97 -13.00 3.50
C GLY A 589 39.13 -12.09 4.38
N VAL A 590 39.75 -11.48 5.41
CA VAL A 590 39.05 -10.52 6.28
C VAL A 590 38.81 -9.19 5.55
N LEU A 591 37.53 -8.90 5.34
CA LEU A 591 37.06 -7.66 4.76
C LEU A 591 36.92 -6.62 5.89
N LEU A 592 37.86 -5.68 5.97
CA LEU A 592 37.77 -4.56 6.90
C LEU A 592 36.93 -3.46 6.27
N SER A 593 36.18 -2.74 7.10
CA SER A 593 35.20 -1.74 6.68
C SER A 593 35.71 -0.73 5.63
N LYS A 594 37.01 -0.42 5.60
CA LYS A 594 37.60 0.54 4.63
C LYS A 594 38.68 -0.04 3.71
N ASN A 595 39.08 -1.30 3.87
CA ASN A 595 40.17 -1.91 3.09
C ASN A 595 39.98 -3.42 3.01
N PHE A 596 40.23 -4.01 1.85
CA PHE A 596 40.40 -5.46 1.76
C PHE A 596 41.78 -5.80 2.32
N VAL A 597 41.83 -6.58 3.39
CA VAL A 597 43.11 -7.14 3.86
C VAL A 597 43.15 -8.58 3.41
N ARG A 598 43.97 -8.84 2.38
CA ARG A 598 44.27 -10.20 1.97
C ARG A 598 45.40 -10.69 2.87
N VAL A 599 45.08 -11.68 3.70
CA VAL A 599 46.06 -12.35 4.55
C VAL A 599 46.40 -13.66 3.87
N CYS A 600 47.62 -13.76 3.36
CA CYS A 600 48.21 -15.00 2.90
C CYS A 600 49.24 -15.48 3.94
N ASP A 601 49.62 -16.75 3.86
CA ASP A 601 50.57 -17.39 4.78
C ASP A 601 51.87 -16.60 4.98
N ASN A 602 52.26 -15.80 3.99
CA ASN A 602 53.54 -15.07 3.98
C ASN A 602 53.39 -13.54 4.06
N TYR A 603 52.19 -12.99 3.83
CA TYR A 603 51.99 -11.54 3.76
C TYR A 603 50.55 -11.15 4.09
N ALA A 604 50.39 -10.08 4.88
CA ALA A 604 49.14 -9.35 4.99
C ALA A 604 49.23 -8.09 4.12
N VAL A 605 48.43 -7.99 3.06
CA VAL A 605 48.39 -6.81 2.19
C VAL A 605 47.06 -6.10 2.38
N ARG A 606 47.16 -4.82 2.75
CA ARG A 606 46.03 -3.89 2.74
C ARG A 606 45.82 -3.40 1.31
N SER A 607 44.89 -4.02 0.59
CA SER A 607 44.39 -3.46 -0.65
C SER A 607 43.41 -2.33 -0.32
N CYS A 608 43.82 -1.12 -0.69
CA CYS A 608 42.94 0.04 -0.71
C CYS A 608 41.80 -0.27 -1.70
N ASN A 609 40.55 0.04 -1.36
CA ASN A 609 39.55 0.16 -2.41
C ASN A 609 40.06 1.20 -3.42
N VAL A 610 40.05 0.87 -4.71
CA VAL A 610 40.24 1.87 -5.77
C VAL A 610 39.32 3.03 -5.44
N LYS A 611 39.88 4.24 -5.28
CA LYS A 611 39.07 5.45 -5.22
C LYS A 611 38.37 5.56 -6.57
N TYR A 612 37.16 5.04 -6.69
CA TYR A 612 36.25 5.47 -7.74
C TYR A 612 35.85 6.92 -7.38
N ALA A 613 36.69 7.88 -7.76
CA ALA A 613 36.19 9.20 -8.04
C ALA A 613 35.39 9.07 -9.34
N ILE A 614 34.12 9.46 -9.30
CA ILE A 614 33.35 9.71 -10.53
C ILE A 614 34.14 10.78 -11.28
N ILE A 615 34.61 10.47 -12.49
CA ILE A 615 35.12 11.47 -13.45
C ILE A 615 33.91 12.16 -14.06
#